data_AF-A0A383B250-F1
#
_entry.id   AF-A0A383B250-F1
#
_cell.length_a   1.000
_cell.length_b   1.000
_cell.length_c   1.000
_cell.angle_alpha   90.00
_cell.angle_beta   90.00
_cell.angle_gamma   90.00
#
_symmetry.space_group_name_H-M   'P 1'
#
loop_
_entity.id
_entity.type
_entity.pdbx_description
1 polymer ?
#
loop_
_entity_poly.entity_id
_entity_poly.type
_entity_poly.pdbx_seq_one_letter_code
_entity_poly.pdbx_strand_id
1 'polypeptide(L)'
;QHWKDSLSQFKQIEDKSTITKTRMALCIYHGVCAGLAVLTEGILVAPLEGVVNCRIISNEDGSRSLAINYAGPIRSAGGTGQALSVLIGDILRRDFGLVPPQMTWNEIERYKEEVSKYGRGLQYRPSNPQLEIIAKNCPVYIDGEGVGEEVSGQRDLPRVLTNRCREGMLLVLCEGLVLKAPKIIKYTDELGFKEWEWLRDFIPGGDDDNEKITELQPIEKFLSDMVAGRPIFAQPMAPGGFRLRYGR
;
A
#
# COMPACT_ATOMS: atom_id res chain seq x y z
N GLN A 1 -27.17 -20.67 5.46
CA GLN A 1 -27.90 -20.24 6.66
C GLN A 1 -26.98 -19.94 7.85
N HIS A 2 -26.09 -20.85 8.27
CA HIS A 2 -25.27 -20.72 9.49
C HIS A 2 -24.39 -19.46 9.63
N TRP A 3 -23.87 -18.90 8.53
CA TRP A 3 -23.06 -17.68 8.61
C TRP A 3 -23.86 -16.44 9.07
N LYS A 4 -25.18 -16.41 8.85
CA LYS A 4 -26.04 -15.31 9.29
C LYS A 4 -26.16 -15.27 10.80
N ASP A 5 -26.20 -16.44 11.43
CA ASP A 5 -26.24 -16.57 12.89
C ASP A 5 -24.91 -16.14 13.50
N SER A 6 -23.78 -16.59 12.93
CA SER A 6 -22.45 -16.13 13.33
C SER A 6 -22.26 -14.63 13.15
N LEU A 7 -22.77 -14.06 12.05
CA LEU A 7 -22.72 -12.61 11.82
C LEU A 7 -23.59 -11.85 12.82
N SER A 8 -24.76 -12.39 13.17
CA SER A 8 -25.66 -11.78 14.15
C SER A 8 -25.02 -11.79 15.55
N GLN A 9 -24.42 -12.91 15.94
CA GLN A 9 -23.64 -13.01 17.18
C GLN A 9 -22.46 -12.04 17.19
N PHE A 10 -21.71 -11.94 16.09
CA PHE A 10 -20.60 -10.99 15.98
C PHE A 10 -21.06 -9.53 16.10
N LYS A 11 -22.21 -9.18 15.49
CA LYS A 11 -22.80 -7.84 15.59
C LYS A 11 -23.34 -7.51 16.99
N GLN A 12 -23.70 -8.52 17.78
CA GLN A 12 -24.15 -8.34 19.17
C GLN A 12 -22.99 -8.12 20.16
N ILE A 13 -21.74 -8.28 19.74
CA ILE A 13 -20.59 -7.93 20.57
C ILE A 13 -20.52 -6.40 20.67
N GLU A 14 -20.99 -5.86 21.80
CA GLU A 14 -21.04 -4.42 22.06
C GLU A 14 -19.64 -3.79 22.05
N ASP A 15 -18.66 -4.44 22.68
CA ASP A 15 -17.27 -3.97 22.71
C ASP A 15 -16.31 -5.04 22.18
N LYS A 16 -15.99 -4.94 20.89
CA LYS A 16 -15.03 -5.82 20.20
C LYS A 16 -13.58 -5.60 20.66
N SER A 17 -13.27 -4.52 21.38
CA SER A 17 -11.91 -4.23 21.88
C SER A 17 -11.48 -5.14 23.04
N THR A 18 -12.45 -5.79 23.70
CA THR A 18 -12.24 -6.74 24.81
C THR A 18 -11.70 -8.11 24.34
N ILE A 19 -11.76 -8.38 23.04
CA ILE A 19 -11.25 -9.61 22.45
C ILE A 19 -9.72 -9.68 22.63
N THR A 20 -9.18 -10.87 22.90
CA THR A 20 -7.73 -11.07 23.03
C THR A 20 -7.00 -10.59 21.77
N LYS A 21 -5.83 -9.93 21.93
CA LYS A 21 -5.01 -9.43 20.82
C LYS A 21 -4.83 -10.43 19.68
N THR A 22 -4.57 -11.69 20.00
CA THR A 22 -4.38 -12.78 19.02
C THR A 22 -5.64 -13.05 18.20
N ARG A 23 -6.82 -13.06 18.84
CA ARG A 23 -8.08 -13.28 18.15
C ARG A 23 -8.46 -12.08 17.28
N MET A 24 -8.27 -10.86 17.77
CA MET A 24 -8.47 -9.65 16.97
C MET A 24 -7.60 -9.67 15.71
N ALA A 25 -6.30 -9.91 15.88
CA ALA A 25 -5.33 -10.00 14.78
C ALA A 25 -5.75 -11.05 13.75
N LEU A 26 -6.17 -12.24 14.19
CA LEU A 26 -6.61 -13.32 13.30
C LEU A 26 -7.90 -12.96 12.54
N CYS A 27 -8.89 -12.37 13.22
CA CYS A 27 -10.12 -11.90 12.59
C CYS A 27 -9.85 -10.83 11.53
N ILE A 28 -9.01 -9.85 11.85
CA ILE A 28 -8.64 -8.78 10.92
C ILE A 28 -7.88 -9.37 9.73
N TYR A 29 -6.91 -10.25 9.97
CA TYR A 29 -6.17 -10.93 8.90
C TYR A 29 -7.10 -11.62 7.90
N HIS A 30 -8.02 -12.47 8.39
CA HIS A 30 -8.98 -13.14 7.50
C HIS A 30 -9.93 -12.16 6.83
N GLY A 31 -10.32 -11.07 7.50
CA GLY A 31 -11.12 -10.01 6.89
C GLY A 31 -10.40 -9.31 5.75
N VAL A 32 -9.11 -8.99 5.91
CA VAL A 32 -8.27 -8.41 4.85
C VAL A 32 -8.13 -9.38 3.68
N CYS A 33 -7.82 -10.65 3.92
CA CYS A 33 -7.70 -11.67 2.88
C CYS A 33 -9.02 -11.86 2.13
N ALA A 34 -10.15 -11.99 2.84
CA ALA A 34 -11.46 -12.17 2.22
C ALA A 34 -11.88 -10.94 1.41
N GLY A 35 -11.70 -9.73 1.95
CA GLY A 35 -11.99 -8.49 1.27
C GLY A 35 -11.14 -8.31 0.02
N LEU A 36 -9.83 -8.58 0.12
CA LEU A 36 -8.93 -8.51 -1.02
C LEU A 36 -9.31 -9.54 -2.09
N ALA A 37 -9.64 -10.78 -1.69
CA ALA A 37 -10.06 -11.83 -2.63
C ALA A 37 -11.32 -11.43 -3.40
N VAL A 38 -12.32 -10.84 -2.74
CA VAL A 38 -13.53 -10.33 -3.41
C VAL A 38 -13.18 -9.22 -4.41
N LEU A 39 -12.34 -8.27 -4.02
CA LEU A 39 -11.94 -7.14 -4.88
C LEU A 39 -11.07 -7.57 -6.06
N THR A 40 -10.32 -8.67 -5.92
CA THR A 40 -9.50 -9.25 -6.99
C THR A 40 -10.18 -10.41 -7.70
N GLU A 41 -11.49 -10.58 -7.51
CA GLU A 41 -12.33 -11.64 -8.11
C GLU A 41 -11.81 -13.07 -7.86
N GLY A 42 -11.00 -13.27 -6.83
CA GLY A 42 -10.36 -14.55 -6.51
C GLY A 42 -9.34 -15.03 -7.54
N ILE A 43 -8.93 -14.19 -8.50
CA ILE A 43 -8.02 -14.57 -9.59
C ILE A 43 -6.55 -14.54 -9.14
N LEU A 44 -6.22 -13.66 -8.21
CA LEU A 44 -4.84 -13.36 -7.80
C LEU A 44 -4.45 -14.14 -6.54
N VAL A 45 -3.17 -14.46 -6.40
CA VAL A 45 -2.60 -15.16 -5.23
C VAL A 45 -2.38 -14.24 -4.02
N ALA A 46 -2.44 -12.93 -4.23
CA ALA A 46 -2.20 -11.91 -3.20
C ALA A 46 -2.97 -12.09 -1.88
N PRO A 47 -4.26 -12.52 -1.85
CA PRO A 47 -4.96 -12.80 -0.60
C PRO A 47 -4.38 -13.95 0.23
N LEU A 48 -3.66 -14.89 -0.41
CA LEU A 48 -3.10 -16.08 0.25
C LEU A 48 -1.62 -15.91 0.56
N GLU A 49 -0.85 -15.37 -0.38
CA GLU A 49 0.61 -15.28 -0.28
C GLU A 49 1.14 -13.86 -0.09
N GLY A 50 0.32 -12.84 -0.38
CA GLY A 50 0.72 -11.44 -0.29
C GLY A 50 0.51 -10.85 1.11
N VAL A 51 -0.61 -11.17 1.76
CA VAL A 51 -0.89 -10.80 3.15
C VAL A 51 -0.49 -11.97 4.04
N VAL A 52 0.49 -11.76 4.93
CA VAL A 52 1.09 -12.84 5.73
C VAL A 52 0.36 -13.00 7.06
N ASN A 53 0.23 -11.89 7.81
CA ASN A 53 -0.51 -11.86 9.06
C ASN A 53 -0.89 -10.43 9.44
N CYS A 54 -1.71 -10.29 10.48
CA CYS A 54 -1.94 -9.03 11.17
C CYS A 54 -1.44 -9.15 12.60
N ARG A 55 -1.01 -8.04 13.21
CA ARG A 55 -0.57 -7.97 14.61
C ARG A 55 -1.19 -6.76 15.28
N ILE A 56 -1.53 -6.89 16.57
CA ILE A 56 -1.94 -5.75 17.39
C ILE A 56 -0.70 -5.23 18.10
N ILE A 57 -0.25 -4.05 17.69
CA ILE A 57 0.90 -3.36 18.28
C ILE A 57 0.43 -2.31 19.29
N SER A 58 1.33 -1.87 20.15
CA SER A 58 1.10 -0.76 21.06
C SER A 58 1.82 0.49 20.56
N ASN A 59 1.17 1.65 20.70
CA ASN A 59 1.77 2.97 20.61
C ASN A 59 2.48 3.33 21.92
N GLU A 60 3.23 4.44 21.94
CA GLU A 60 3.95 4.91 23.13
C GLU A 60 3.01 5.30 24.27
N ASP A 61 1.83 5.83 23.93
CA ASP A 61 0.75 6.17 24.88
C ASP A 61 -0.02 4.94 25.41
N GLY A 62 0.36 3.73 24.98
CA GLY A 62 -0.28 2.47 25.37
C GLY A 62 -1.54 2.12 24.57
N SER A 63 -2.00 3.00 23.67
CA SER A 63 -3.09 2.70 22.75
C SER A 63 -2.72 1.58 21.77
N ARG A 64 -3.73 0.90 21.23
CA ARG A 64 -3.54 -0.29 20.38
C ARG A 64 -3.79 0.05 18.91
N SER A 65 -2.89 -0.40 18.04
CA SER A 65 -2.93 -0.14 16.59
C SER A 65 -2.80 -1.43 15.80
N LEU A 66 -3.27 -1.41 14.56
CA LEU A 66 -3.14 -2.53 13.63
C LEU A 66 -1.81 -2.45 12.87
N ALA A 67 -1.06 -3.55 12.84
CA ALA A 67 0.01 -3.79 11.89
C ALA A 67 -0.37 -4.89 10.91
N ILE A 68 -0.09 -4.70 9.62
CA ILE A 68 -0.34 -5.68 8.56
C ILE A 68 1.00 -6.07 7.95
N ASN A 69 1.32 -7.35 7.98
CA ASN A 69 2.56 -7.91 7.47
C ASN A 69 2.37 -8.42 6.03
N TYR A 70 3.15 -7.89 5.09
CA TYR A 70 3.08 -8.25 3.67
C TYR A 70 4.34 -8.98 3.19
N ALA A 71 4.17 -9.88 2.22
CA ALA A 71 5.26 -10.55 1.52
C ALA A 71 5.33 -10.10 0.05
N GLY A 72 6.47 -10.36 -0.61
CA GLY A 72 6.71 -10.00 -2.01
C GLY A 72 5.60 -10.41 -3.01
N PRO A 73 4.93 -11.57 -2.87
CA PRO A 73 3.82 -11.97 -3.74
C PRO A 73 2.64 -10.98 -3.78
N ILE A 74 2.55 -10.02 -2.84
CA ILE A 74 1.58 -8.92 -2.89
C ILE A 74 1.72 -8.08 -4.18
N ARG A 75 2.87 -8.14 -4.87
CA ARG A 75 3.04 -7.50 -6.18
C ARG A 75 2.03 -7.98 -7.21
N SER A 76 1.62 -9.25 -7.13
CA SER A 76 0.63 -9.84 -8.03
C SER A 76 -0.76 -9.19 -7.94
N ALA A 77 -1.09 -8.55 -6.81
CA ALA A 77 -2.33 -7.80 -6.62
C ALA A 77 -2.42 -6.55 -7.52
N GLY A 78 -1.27 -6.10 -8.04
CA GLY A 78 -1.08 -4.78 -8.60
C GLY A 78 -1.24 -3.67 -7.56
N GLY A 79 -0.90 -2.42 -7.94
CA GLY A 79 -1.01 -1.29 -7.02
C GLY A 79 -2.42 -1.09 -6.44
N THR A 80 -3.47 -1.41 -7.21
CA THR A 80 -4.85 -1.25 -6.72
C THR A 80 -5.16 -2.24 -5.59
N GLY A 81 -4.80 -3.52 -5.73
CA GLY A 81 -5.06 -4.51 -4.69
C GLY A 81 -4.24 -4.24 -3.43
N GLN A 82 -2.98 -3.82 -3.60
CA GLN A 82 -2.12 -3.37 -2.49
C GLN A 82 -2.73 -2.19 -1.72
N ALA A 83 -3.20 -1.17 -2.43
CA ALA A 83 -3.84 -0.01 -1.82
C ALA A 83 -5.12 -0.39 -1.05
N LEU A 84 -5.98 -1.20 -1.67
CA LEU A 84 -7.25 -1.59 -1.09
C LEU A 84 -7.08 -2.54 0.11
N SER A 85 -6.01 -3.34 0.17
CA SER A 85 -5.73 -4.15 1.37
C SER A 85 -5.45 -3.27 2.60
N VAL A 86 -4.78 -2.13 2.42
CA VAL A 86 -4.58 -1.13 3.48
C VAL A 86 -5.91 -0.50 3.90
N LEU A 87 -6.76 -0.12 2.93
CA LEU A 87 -8.08 0.45 3.21
C LEU A 87 -9.01 -0.54 3.94
N ILE A 88 -9.03 -1.82 3.54
CA ILE A 88 -9.77 -2.85 4.27
C ILE A 88 -9.23 -2.99 5.70
N GLY A 89 -7.90 -2.95 5.87
CA GLY A 89 -7.27 -2.90 7.17
C GLY A 89 -7.76 -1.72 8.02
N ASP A 90 -7.89 -0.54 7.43
CA ASP A 90 -8.42 0.66 8.08
C ASP A 90 -9.90 0.51 8.49
N ILE A 91 -10.74 -0.05 7.62
CA ILE A 91 -12.15 -0.31 7.94
C ILE A 91 -12.23 -1.27 9.14
N LEU A 92 -11.48 -2.37 9.10
CA LEU A 92 -11.51 -3.39 10.16
C LEU A 92 -10.93 -2.87 11.47
N ARG A 93 -9.81 -2.11 11.44
CA ARG A 93 -9.21 -1.60 12.68
C ARG A 93 -10.14 -0.60 13.39
N ARG A 94 -10.90 0.21 12.65
CA ARG A 94 -11.97 1.08 13.20
C ARG A 94 -13.06 0.26 13.88
N ASP A 95 -13.53 -0.80 13.23
CA ASP A 95 -14.54 -1.73 13.78
C ASP A 95 -14.10 -2.39 15.10
N PHE A 96 -12.80 -2.61 15.27
CA PHE A 96 -12.20 -3.20 16.46
C PHE A 96 -11.75 -2.17 17.51
N GLY A 97 -12.02 -0.87 17.30
CA GLY A 97 -11.65 0.20 18.22
C GLY A 97 -10.14 0.46 18.31
N LEU A 98 -9.39 0.08 17.28
CA LEU A 98 -7.94 0.32 17.18
C LEU A 98 -7.68 1.72 16.60
N VAL A 99 -6.68 2.39 17.15
CA VAL A 99 -6.26 3.73 16.70
C VAL A 99 -5.18 3.62 15.63
N PRO A 100 -4.92 4.70 14.86
CA PRO A 100 -3.78 4.76 13.95
C PRO A 100 -2.44 4.56 14.68
N PRO A 101 -1.43 3.97 14.00
CA PRO A 101 -0.10 3.82 14.57
C PRO A 101 0.60 5.18 14.74
N GLN A 102 1.26 5.36 15.88
CA GLN A 102 2.18 6.47 16.09
C GLN A 102 3.59 6.02 15.72
N MET A 103 4.08 6.43 14.55
CA MET A 103 5.41 6.06 14.07
C MET A 103 6.51 6.81 14.81
N THR A 104 7.54 6.09 15.26
CA THR A 104 8.75 6.70 15.82
C THR A 104 9.64 7.25 14.70
N TRP A 105 10.51 8.21 15.04
CA TRP A 105 11.48 8.74 14.09
C TRP A 105 12.37 7.64 13.48
N ASN A 106 12.85 6.69 14.31
CA ASN A 106 13.67 5.58 13.85
C ASN A 106 12.94 4.69 12.82
N GLU A 107 11.64 4.45 12.98
CA GLU A 107 10.86 3.66 12.02
C GLU A 107 10.62 4.39 10.70
N ILE A 108 10.47 5.72 10.75
CA ILE A 108 10.34 6.56 9.55
C ILE A 108 11.67 6.54 8.77
N GLU A 109 12.80 6.74 9.46
CA GLU A 109 14.13 6.64 8.84
C GLU A 109 14.40 5.23 8.31
N ARG A 110 13.89 4.19 9.00
CA ARG A 110 13.93 2.82 8.51
C ARG A 110 13.18 2.64 7.19
N TYR A 111 11.99 3.22 7.04
CA TYR A 111 11.27 3.22 5.77
C TYR A 111 12.05 3.94 4.66
N LYS A 112 12.63 5.11 4.95
CA LYS A 112 13.47 5.88 4.00
C LYS A 112 14.68 5.06 3.54
N GLU A 113 15.40 4.42 4.47
CA GLU A 113 16.54 3.57 4.16
C GLU A 113 16.15 2.37 3.28
N GLU A 114 15.08 1.65 3.63
CA GLU A 114 14.62 0.48 2.88
C GLU A 114 14.19 0.86 1.44
N VAL A 115 13.47 1.97 1.26
CA VAL A 115 13.07 2.46 -0.07
C VAL A 115 14.30 2.84 -0.91
N SER A 116 15.30 3.46 -0.31
CA SER A 116 16.55 3.82 -0.99
C SER A 116 17.35 2.58 -1.41
N LYS A 117 17.43 1.56 -0.54
CA LYS A 117 18.20 0.33 -0.78
C LYS A 117 17.55 -0.64 -1.75
N TYR A 118 16.22 -0.61 -1.88
CA TYR A 118 15.51 -1.61 -2.69
C TYR A 118 15.90 -1.54 -4.18
N GLY A 119 16.62 -2.56 -4.65
CA GLY A 119 17.22 -2.59 -5.99
C GLY A 119 16.37 -3.23 -7.08
N ARG A 120 15.30 -3.96 -6.74
CA ARG A 120 14.47 -4.72 -7.72
C ARG A 120 13.50 -3.86 -8.54
N GLY A 121 13.58 -2.54 -8.41
CA GLY A 121 12.80 -1.56 -9.15
C GLY A 121 11.39 -1.37 -8.60
N LEU A 122 11.06 -0.14 -8.25
CA LEU A 122 9.69 0.31 -7.91
C LEU A 122 9.11 1.08 -9.08
N GLN A 123 7.82 0.90 -9.38
CA GLN A 123 7.11 1.68 -10.40
C GLN A 123 7.06 3.17 -10.07
N TYR A 124 7.00 3.48 -8.78
CA TYR A 124 7.10 4.84 -8.23
C TYR A 124 8.00 4.83 -7.01
N ARG A 125 8.90 5.79 -6.91
CA ARG A 125 9.80 5.93 -5.76
C ARG A 125 9.52 7.28 -5.09
N PRO A 126 8.79 7.31 -3.96
CA PRO A 126 8.50 8.55 -3.26
C PRO A 126 9.80 9.18 -2.75
N SER A 127 9.82 10.52 -2.69
CA SER A 127 10.90 11.27 -2.05
C SER A 127 10.89 11.11 -0.52
N ASN A 128 11.99 11.42 0.16
CA ASN A 128 12.06 11.32 1.63
C ASN A 128 10.96 12.12 2.36
N PRO A 129 10.62 13.36 1.96
CA PRO A 129 9.49 14.09 2.56
C PRO A 129 8.15 13.38 2.35
N GLN A 130 7.93 12.82 1.15
CA GLN A 130 6.74 12.04 0.84
C GLN A 130 6.63 10.77 1.70
N LEU A 131 7.73 10.03 1.88
CA LEU A 131 7.78 8.86 2.75
C LEU A 131 7.43 9.20 4.19
N GLU A 132 7.86 10.37 4.67
CA GLU A 132 7.54 10.84 6.01
C GLU A 132 6.05 11.15 6.19
N ILE A 133 5.42 11.80 5.20
CA ILE A 133 3.96 12.05 5.19
C ILE A 133 3.21 10.71 5.19
N ILE A 134 3.61 9.75 4.34
CA ILE A 134 2.95 8.44 4.26
C ILE A 134 3.08 7.70 5.59
N ALA A 135 4.28 7.64 6.16
CA ALA A 135 4.53 6.93 7.41
C ALA A 135 3.70 7.52 8.57
N LYS A 136 3.62 8.85 8.67
CA LYS A 136 2.90 9.54 9.76
C LYS A 136 1.37 9.44 9.64
N ASN A 137 0.84 9.37 8.42
CA ASN A 137 -0.61 9.46 8.19
C ASN A 137 -1.27 8.13 7.81
N CYS A 138 -0.49 7.09 7.49
CA CYS A 138 -1.05 5.78 7.17
C CYS A 138 -1.82 5.23 8.38
N PRO A 139 -3.11 4.86 8.23
CA PRO A 139 -3.95 4.47 9.37
C PRO A 139 -3.64 3.07 9.93
N VAL A 140 -2.74 2.34 9.29
CA VAL A 140 -2.25 1.03 9.73
C VAL A 140 -0.73 0.98 9.59
N TYR A 141 -0.08 0.22 10.47
CA TYR A 141 1.36 0.03 10.41
C TYR A 141 1.69 -0.98 9.31
N ILE A 142 2.31 -0.53 8.23
CA ILE A 142 2.65 -1.41 7.11
C ILE A 142 3.97 -2.11 7.45
N ASP A 143 3.90 -3.42 7.62
CA ASP A 143 5.05 -4.26 7.91
C ASP A 143 5.27 -5.27 6.78
N GLY A 144 6.37 -5.99 6.83
CA GLY A 144 6.67 -6.99 5.82
C GLY A 144 7.69 -8.03 6.27
N GLU A 145 7.74 -9.13 5.52
CA GLU A 145 8.79 -10.13 5.69
C GLU A 145 10.13 -9.60 5.17
N GLY A 146 11.17 -9.80 5.97
CA GLY A 146 12.52 -9.36 5.63
C GLY A 146 13.17 -10.30 4.62
N VAL A 147 13.50 -9.76 3.43
CA VAL A 147 14.12 -10.50 2.33
C VAL A 147 15.33 -9.74 1.77
N GLY A 148 16.31 -10.49 1.26
CA GLY A 148 17.50 -9.91 0.66
C GLY A 148 18.43 -9.24 1.67
N GLU A 149 18.93 -8.05 1.31
CA GLU A 149 19.98 -7.34 2.03
C GLU A 149 19.51 -6.74 3.36
N GLU A 150 20.47 -6.57 4.26
CA GLU A 150 20.25 -5.95 5.57
C GLU A 150 20.37 -4.43 5.53
N VAL A 151 19.59 -3.78 6.41
CA VAL A 151 19.76 -2.37 6.72
C VAL A 151 21.03 -2.15 7.55
N SER A 152 21.63 -0.99 7.34
CA SER A 152 22.89 -0.56 7.95
C SER A 152 22.62 0.38 9.12
N GLY A 153 21.57 1.20 9.04
CA GLY A 153 21.21 2.18 10.05
C GLY A 153 20.28 1.60 11.11
N GLN A 154 18.98 1.76 10.90
CA GLN A 154 17.96 1.57 11.94
C GLN A 154 17.63 0.10 12.20
N ARG A 155 18.56 -0.58 12.87
CA ARG A 155 18.47 -2.00 13.24
C ARG A 155 17.75 -2.21 14.57
N ASP A 156 17.24 -3.41 14.76
CA ASP A 156 16.70 -3.93 16.03
C ASP A 156 15.59 -3.06 16.64
N LEU A 157 14.74 -2.50 15.78
CA LEU A 157 13.60 -1.69 16.20
C LEU A 157 12.54 -2.56 16.89
N PRO A 158 11.97 -2.14 18.04
CA PRO A 158 11.08 -3.00 18.84
C PRO A 158 9.87 -3.59 18.09
N ARG A 159 9.33 -2.87 17.11
CA ARG A 159 8.15 -3.29 16.33
C ARG A 159 8.51 -4.00 15.01
N VAL A 160 9.76 -3.88 14.55
CA VAL A 160 10.23 -4.46 13.28
C VAL A 160 11.01 -5.75 13.58
N LEU A 161 10.46 -6.90 13.19
CA LEU A 161 11.00 -8.21 13.56
C LEU A 161 12.28 -8.63 12.79
N THR A 162 12.77 -7.77 11.90
CA THR A 162 13.86 -8.12 10.98
C THR A 162 14.76 -6.93 10.69
N ASN A 163 16.03 -7.20 10.42
CA ASN A 163 16.98 -6.21 9.91
C ASN A 163 17.15 -6.27 8.40
N ARG A 164 16.38 -7.10 7.70
CA ARG A 164 16.36 -7.16 6.23
C ARG A 164 15.33 -6.19 5.64
N CYS A 165 15.50 -5.86 4.37
CA CYS A 165 14.54 -5.05 3.63
C CYS A 165 13.21 -5.78 3.50
N ARG A 166 12.09 -5.09 3.74
CA ARG A 166 10.75 -5.69 3.72
C ARG A 166 10.06 -5.44 2.40
N GLU A 167 10.33 -6.30 1.42
CA GLU A 167 9.86 -6.15 0.03
C GLU A 167 8.34 -5.92 -0.07
N GLY A 168 7.53 -6.73 0.62
CA GLY A 168 6.07 -6.59 0.60
C GLY A 168 5.59 -5.22 1.10
N MET A 169 6.19 -4.73 2.20
CA MET A 169 5.92 -3.41 2.77
C MET A 169 6.23 -2.30 1.75
N LEU A 170 7.41 -2.37 1.11
CA LEU A 170 7.85 -1.36 0.15
C LEU A 170 6.94 -1.28 -1.07
N LEU A 171 6.47 -2.43 -1.57
CA LEU A 171 5.54 -2.48 -2.70
C LEU A 171 4.21 -1.82 -2.33
N VAL A 172 3.62 -2.18 -1.18
CA VAL A 172 2.35 -1.58 -0.73
C VAL A 172 2.48 -0.08 -0.50
N LEU A 173 3.58 0.36 0.11
CA LEU A 173 3.82 1.77 0.42
C LEU A 173 4.03 2.61 -0.85
N CYS A 174 4.86 2.15 -1.77
CA CYS A 174 5.28 2.92 -2.93
C CYS A 174 4.40 2.73 -4.18
N GLU A 175 4.07 1.46 -4.52
CA GLU A 175 3.27 1.12 -5.71
C GLU A 175 1.77 1.03 -5.42
N GLY A 176 1.41 0.81 -4.16
CA GLY A 176 0.03 0.80 -3.69
C GLY A 176 -0.47 2.19 -3.36
N LEU A 177 -0.13 2.69 -2.17
CA LEU A 177 -0.69 3.91 -1.61
C LEU A 177 -0.49 5.13 -2.49
N VAL A 178 0.76 5.40 -2.89
CA VAL A 178 1.08 6.63 -3.62
C VAL A 178 0.60 6.57 -5.07
N LEU A 179 1.02 5.53 -5.81
CA LEU A 179 0.69 5.41 -7.22
C LEU A 179 -0.82 5.25 -7.48
N LYS A 180 -1.60 4.78 -6.51
CA LYS A 180 -3.07 4.63 -6.61
C LYS A 180 -3.86 5.57 -5.71
N ALA A 181 -3.26 6.64 -5.22
CA ALA A 181 -3.93 7.67 -4.41
C ALA A 181 -5.30 8.13 -4.98
N PRO A 182 -5.47 8.43 -6.29
CA PRO A 182 -6.77 8.85 -6.83
C PRO A 182 -7.89 7.82 -6.64
N LYS A 183 -7.53 6.52 -6.74
CA LYS A 183 -8.50 5.44 -6.61
C LYS A 183 -8.86 5.21 -5.14
N ILE A 184 -7.90 5.33 -4.22
CA ILE A 184 -8.15 5.24 -2.77
C ILE A 184 -9.09 6.38 -2.35
N ILE A 185 -8.76 7.61 -2.75
CA ILE A 185 -9.55 8.82 -2.44
C ILE A 185 -11.00 8.65 -2.86
N LYS A 186 -11.26 8.13 -4.07
CA LYS A 186 -12.63 7.86 -4.51
C LYS A 186 -13.41 6.96 -3.53
N TYR A 187 -12.81 5.86 -3.08
CA TYR A 187 -13.47 4.96 -2.13
C TYR A 187 -13.61 5.59 -0.74
N THR A 188 -12.60 6.32 -0.27
CA THR A 188 -12.65 6.95 1.05
C THR A 188 -13.64 8.11 1.09
N ASP A 189 -13.83 8.84 0.00
CA ASP A 189 -14.86 9.88 -0.14
C ASP A 189 -16.28 9.26 -0.07
N GLU A 190 -16.50 8.15 -0.78
CA GLU A 190 -17.77 7.40 -0.74
C GLU A 190 -18.06 6.82 0.67
N LEU A 191 -17.01 6.45 1.41
CA LEU A 191 -17.09 5.94 2.78
C LEU A 191 -17.12 7.05 3.85
N GLY A 192 -16.87 8.31 3.47
CA GLY A 192 -16.80 9.45 4.40
C GLY A 192 -15.55 9.48 5.29
N PHE A 193 -14.46 8.82 4.89
CA PHE A 193 -13.22 8.73 5.67
C PHE A 193 -12.26 9.89 5.35
N LYS A 194 -12.47 11.03 6.01
CA LYS A 194 -11.68 12.25 5.83
C LYS A 194 -10.21 12.09 6.22
N GLU A 195 -9.88 11.12 7.07
CA GLU A 195 -8.51 10.89 7.53
C GLU A 195 -7.57 10.41 6.41
N TRP A 196 -8.09 10.15 5.21
CA TRP A 196 -7.30 9.83 4.02
C TRP A 196 -7.02 11.04 3.11
N GLU A 197 -7.51 12.24 3.45
CA GLU A 197 -7.33 13.45 2.62
C GLU A 197 -5.86 13.79 2.34
N TRP A 198 -4.93 13.39 3.22
CA TRP A 198 -3.48 13.56 3.02
C TRP A 198 -2.95 12.88 1.74
N LEU A 199 -3.65 11.87 1.19
CA LEU A 199 -3.27 11.27 -0.08
C LEU A 199 -3.49 12.20 -1.27
N ARG A 200 -4.30 13.25 -1.14
CA ARG A 200 -4.55 14.22 -2.21
C ARG A 200 -3.26 14.96 -2.60
N ASP A 201 -2.35 15.18 -1.66
CA ASP A 201 -1.03 15.79 -1.90
C ASP A 201 -0.14 14.97 -2.86
N PHE A 202 -0.49 13.70 -3.07
CA PHE A 202 0.23 12.77 -3.95
C PHE A 202 -0.40 12.62 -5.32
N ILE A 203 -1.58 13.21 -5.53
CA ILE A 203 -2.24 13.22 -6.83
C ILE A 203 -1.62 14.38 -7.62
N PRO A 204 -0.88 14.13 -8.72
CA PRO A 204 -0.44 15.20 -9.59
C PRO A 204 -1.68 15.91 -10.16
N GLY A 205 -1.78 17.22 -9.91
CA GLY A 205 -2.87 18.06 -10.39
C GLY A 205 -4.05 18.28 -9.42
N GLY A 206 -3.79 18.55 -8.13
CA GLY A 206 -4.85 18.99 -7.21
C GLY A 206 -5.47 20.31 -7.66
N ASP A 207 -6.76 20.31 -8.01
CA ASP A 207 -7.67 21.41 -8.42
C ASP A 207 -7.19 22.48 -9.43
N ASP A 208 -5.90 22.60 -9.73
CA ASP A 208 -5.31 23.63 -10.61
C ASP A 208 -4.89 23.10 -11.99
N ASP A 209 -4.85 21.78 -12.21
CA ASP A 209 -4.50 21.17 -13.52
C ASP A 209 -5.74 20.68 -14.28
N ASN A 210 -6.78 21.53 -14.33
CA ASN A 210 -7.74 21.49 -15.44
C ASN A 210 -7.20 22.22 -16.70
N GLU A 211 -5.88 22.32 -16.85
CA GLU A 211 -5.30 22.59 -18.16
C GLU A 211 -5.53 21.35 -19.03
N LYS A 212 -6.58 21.41 -19.86
CA LYS A 212 -6.69 20.57 -21.04
C LYS A 212 -5.31 20.55 -21.71
N ILE A 213 -4.66 19.39 -21.75
CA ILE A 213 -3.41 19.19 -22.49
C ILE A 213 -3.66 19.67 -23.93
N THR A 214 -3.25 20.90 -24.23
CA THR A 214 -3.41 21.54 -25.53
C THR A 214 -2.30 21.11 -26.48
N GLU A 215 -1.16 20.66 -25.95
CA GLU A 215 0.00 20.22 -26.71
C GLU A 215 0.56 18.90 -26.18
N LEU A 216 0.77 17.93 -27.08
CA LEU A 216 1.39 16.65 -26.76
C LEU A 216 2.91 16.83 -26.71
N GLN A 217 3.53 16.37 -25.61
CA GLN A 217 4.98 16.36 -25.46
C GLN A 217 5.57 14.96 -25.76
N PRO A 218 6.79 14.88 -26.34
CA PRO A 218 7.45 13.61 -26.59
C PRO A 218 7.76 12.85 -25.29
N ILE A 219 7.47 11.54 -25.25
CA ILE A 219 7.74 10.68 -24.10
C ILE A 219 8.97 9.80 -24.39
N GLU A 220 10.07 10.04 -23.68
CA GLU A 220 11.34 9.29 -23.84
C GLU A 220 11.47 8.05 -22.95
N LYS A 221 10.50 7.81 -22.05
CA LYS A 221 10.58 6.74 -21.04
C LYS A 221 10.76 5.33 -21.60
N PHE A 222 10.31 5.05 -22.83
CA PHE A 222 10.53 3.73 -23.44
C PHE A 222 11.96 3.51 -23.94
N LEU A 223 12.76 4.59 -24.06
CA LEU A 223 14.17 4.53 -24.46
C LEU A 223 15.10 4.28 -23.26
N SER A 224 14.69 4.66 -22.04
CA SER A 224 15.56 4.58 -20.85
C SER A 224 15.89 3.13 -20.43
N ASP A 225 15.02 2.19 -20.76
CA ASP A 225 15.17 0.76 -20.41
C ASP A 225 15.77 -0.08 -21.57
N MET A 226 16.48 0.56 -22.51
CA MET A 226 17.03 -0.13 -23.67
C MET A 226 18.19 -1.06 -23.28
N VAL A 227 17.99 -2.35 -23.54
CA VAL A 227 19.04 -3.39 -23.45
C VAL A 227 19.66 -3.63 -24.83
N ALA A 228 20.96 -3.90 -24.88
CA ALA A 228 21.67 -4.23 -26.11
C ALA A 228 20.96 -5.34 -26.91
N GLY A 229 20.84 -5.15 -28.23
CA GLY A 229 20.19 -6.10 -29.14
C GLY A 229 18.68 -5.90 -29.31
N ARG A 230 18.04 -4.99 -28.57
CA ARG A 230 16.65 -4.58 -28.84
C ARG A 230 16.63 -3.42 -29.84
N PRO A 231 16.03 -3.56 -31.03
CA PRO A 231 15.98 -2.48 -32.01
C PRO A 231 15.05 -1.36 -31.55
N ILE A 232 15.47 -0.11 -31.77
CA ILE A 232 14.59 1.06 -31.67
C ILE A 232 14.00 1.31 -33.06
N PHE A 233 12.68 1.20 -33.18
CA PHE A 233 11.99 1.38 -34.46
C PHE A 233 11.66 2.85 -34.78
N ALA A 234 11.46 3.70 -33.77
CA ALA A 234 11.11 5.10 -33.97
C ALA A 234 11.53 5.95 -32.75
N GLN A 235 11.90 7.20 -33.00
CA GLN A 235 12.15 8.21 -31.97
C GLN A 235 10.81 8.86 -31.51
N PRO A 236 10.72 9.36 -30.26
CA PRO A 236 9.51 9.98 -29.73
C PRO A 236 9.02 11.13 -30.61
N MET A 237 7.77 11.04 -31.07
CA MET A 237 7.12 12.06 -31.93
C MET A 237 7.92 12.45 -33.19
N ALA A 238 8.86 11.61 -33.65
CA ALA A 238 9.69 11.91 -34.80
C ALA A 238 9.02 11.52 -36.13
N PRO A 239 9.05 12.39 -37.16
CA PRO A 239 8.63 12.03 -38.51
C PRO A 239 9.39 10.80 -39.03
N GLY A 240 8.66 9.85 -39.64
CA GLY A 240 9.21 8.57 -40.12
C GLY A 240 8.95 7.38 -39.18
N GLY A 241 8.43 7.63 -37.97
CA GLY A 241 7.97 6.58 -37.07
C GLY A 241 6.59 5.99 -37.43
N PHE A 242 6.00 5.27 -36.48
CA PHE A 242 4.66 4.68 -36.65
C PHE A 242 3.60 5.77 -36.81
N ARG A 243 2.99 5.85 -37.99
CA ARG A 243 1.87 6.77 -38.25
C ARG A 243 0.62 6.29 -37.53
N LEU A 244 0.16 7.07 -36.55
CA LEU A 244 -1.08 6.80 -35.84
C LEU A 244 -2.28 6.88 -36.80
N ARG A 245 -3.11 5.83 -36.80
CA ARG A 245 -4.41 5.80 -37.46
C ARG A 245 -5.44 5.26 -36.47
N TYR A 246 -6.50 6.03 -36.22
CA TYR A 246 -7.56 5.59 -35.32
C TYR A 246 -8.35 4.42 -35.95
N GLY A 247 -8.59 3.38 -35.15
CA GLY A 247 -9.32 2.17 -35.52
C GLY A 247 -9.40 1.23 -34.32
N ARG A 248 -10.32 0.26 -34.35
CA ARG A 248 -10.47 -0.80 -33.34
C ARG A 248 -10.40 -2.15 -34.02
#